data_AF-A0A7R9HZK4-F1
#
_entry.id   AF-A0A7R9HZK4-F1
#
_cell.length_a   1.000
_cell.length_b   1.000
_cell.length_c   1.000
_cell.angle_alpha   90.00
_cell.angle_beta   90.00
_cell.angle_gamma   90.00
#
_symmetry.space_group_name_H-M   'P 1'
#
loop_
_entity.id
_entity.type
_entity.pdbx_description
1 polymer ?
#
loop_
_entity_poly.entity_id
_entity_poly.type
_entity_poly.pdbx_seq_one_letter_code
_entity_poly.pdbx_strand_id
1 'polypeptide(L)'
;MKARGEPTPSIFRLRAMSDALEHILLSPCKQSTLLSRLTQTEQHSLVVCESCHLAEGMVKSLVDVIEKYAKSYNISSHVGQMRLKVKNEIFRMTQWNVMNVWITAILKDVDGFNQVLKSCHKSNENLQKLLKNTQATSEKDNFFNKNRITALENNIMQLKKTYLDDEKNTLLQKYNETLRDEKSTALAKLKLTSEEVDAKKNEAANWRERWAKDEKVKEVLKEQLTQNTNQLEKLRSELECKVTALREKEIKIVEDNNMLSNELKHLNKTLLKKQRIEEELNEKVRDLQQKLKDMGEREAMLLQYPDLNGNLLTPTCKGDPMEDMKGQLKANKVRIKLLSEHNLKLQKTLEKMKSFNLIKH
;
A
#
# COMPACT_ATOMS: atom_id res chain seq x y z
N MET A 1 -51.36 -42.54 6.51
CA MET A 1 -51.20 -43.98 6.75
C MET A 1 -52.48 -44.52 7.39
N LYS A 2 -53.14 -45.45 6.67
CA LYS A 2 -54.18 -46.43 7.04
C LYS A 2 -55.05 -46.22 8.29
N ALA A 3 -56.28 -45.74 8.09
CA ALA A 3 -57.43 -46.05 8.96
C ALA A 3 -58.06 -47.37 8.50
N ARG A 4 -58.20 -48.34 9.42
CA ARG A 4 -58.86 -49.63 9.19
C ARG A 4 -60.37 -49.44 9.39
N GLY A 5 -61.16 -49.71 8.35
CA GLY A 5 -62.61 -49.82 8.46
C GLY A 5 -62.99 -51.22 8.96
N GLU A 6 -63.76 -51.27 10.04
CA GLU A 6 -64.37 -52.50 10.55
C GLU A 6 -65.58 -52.91 9.69
N PRO A 7 -65.84 -54.21 9.50
CA PRO A 7 -66.99 -54.66 8.73
C PRO A 7 -68.27 -54.63 9.59
N THR A 8 -69.31 -54.03 9.03
CA THR A 8 -70.66 -53.99 9.58
C THR A 8 -71.31 -55.38 9.59
N PRO A 9 -72.19 -55.69 10.58
CA PRO A 9 -72.78 -57.02 10.71
C PRO A 9 -73.77 -57.31 9.58
N SER A 10 -73.54 -58.43 8.91
CA SER A 10 -74.28 -58.91 7.76
C SER A 10 -75.78 -59.14 8.04
N ILE A 11 -76.59 -58.69 7.08
CA ILE A 11 -78.03 -58.89 6.85
C ILE A 11 -78.47 -60.39 6.83
N PHE A 12 -77.55 -61.33 7.04
CA PHE A 12 -77.78 -62.77 6.98
C PHE A 12 -78.66 -63.37 8.10
N ARG A 13 -78.98 -62.64 9.18
CA ARG A 13 -79.80 -63.19 10.28
C ARG A 13 -81.32 -63.16 10.06
N LEU A 14 -81.84 -62.38 9.11
CA LEU A 14 -83.29 -62.29 8.88
C LEU A 14 -83.83 -63.32 7.86
N ARG A 15 -82.97 -63.90 7.01
CA ARG A 15 -83.39 -64.92 6.04
C ARG A 15 -83.60 -66.30 6.69
N ALA A 16 -82.78 -66.64 7.69
CA ALA A 16 -82.87 -67.91 8.41
C ALA A 16 -84.14 -68.10 9.24
N MET A 17 -84.89 -67.03 9.57
CA MET A 17 -86.18 -67.14 10.25
C MET A 17 -87.37 -67.32 9.30
N SER A 18 -87.23 -66.97 8.02
CA SER A 18 -88.29 -67.18 7.01
C SER A 18 -88.36 -68.65 6.61
N ASP A 19 -87.20 -69.29 6.40
CA ASP A 19 -87.13 -70.69 5.96
C ASP A 19 -87.52 -71.69 7.07
N ALA A 20 -87.47 -71.28 8.34
CA ALA A 20 -87.88 -72.09 9.48
C ALA A 20 -89.42 -72.17 9.66
N LEU A 21 -90.18 -71.22 9.11
CA LEU A 21 -91.65 -71.20 9.19
C LEU A 21 -92.32 -72.00 8.08
N GLU A 22 -91.67 -72.17 6.93
CA GLU A 22 -92.20 -72.99 5.82
C GLU A 22 -92.14 -74.50 6.11
N HIS A 23 -91.21 -74.93 6.97
CA HIS A 23 -91.06 -76.35 7.33
C HIS A 23 -92.08 -76.87 8.38
N ILE A 24 -92.80 -75.98 9.08
CA ILE A 24 -93.77 -76.38 10.12
C ILE A 24 -95.19 -76.59 9.54
N LEU A 25 -95.49 -76.05 8.35
CA LEU A 25 -96.84 -76.11 7.76
C LEU A 25 -97.04 -77.20 6.69
N LEU A 26 -96.01 -77.97 6.33
CA LEU A 26 -96.08 -78.99 5.27
C LEU A 26 -95.62 -80.38 5.72
N SER A 27 -95.89 -80.76 6.97
CA SER A 27 -95.74 -82.16 7.39
C SER A 27 -97.00 -82.95 6.98
N PRO A 28 -96.92 -83.96 6.09
CA PRO A 28 -98.08 -84.73 5.66
C PRO A 28 -98.53 -85.64 6.82
N CYS A 29 -99.69 -85.31 7.41
CA CYS A 29 -100.35 -86.19 8.36
C CYS A 29 -100.80 -87.46 7.62
N LYS A 30 -100.07 -88.57 7.82
CA LYS A 30 -100.43 -89.90 7.34
C LYS A 30 -101.77 -90.30 7.96
N GLN A 31 -102.82 -90.29 7.14
CA GLN A 31 -104.14 -90.81 7.48
C GLN A 31 -104.08 -92.33 7.62
N SER A 32 -104.05 -92.81 8.87
CA SER A 32 -104.40 -94.19 9.22
C SER A 32 -105.93 -94.31 9.20
N THR A 33 -106.44 -94.83 8.08
CA THR A 33 -107.81 -95.30 7.92
C THR A 33 -107.95 -96.64 8.64
N LEU A 34 -108.61 -96.67 9.79
CA LEU A 34 -109.15 -97.91 10.33
C LEU A 34 -110.52 -97.66 10.97
N LEU A 35 -111.48 -98.38 10.39
CA LEU A 35 -112.88 -98.43 10.76
C LEU A 35 -113.07 -98.73 12.24
N SER A 36 -113.97 -97.96 12.87
CA SER A 36 -114.83 -98.48 13.92
C SER A 36 -116.21 -97.84 13.79
N ARG A 37 -117.11 -98.59 13.15
CA ARG A 37 -118.55 -98.41 13.26
C ARG A 37 -118.97 -98.79 14.68
N LEU A 38 -119.39 -97.83 15.48
CA LEU A 38 -120.40 -97.96 16.54
C LEU A 38 -121.12 -96.59 16.56
N THR A 39 -122.36 -96.51 16.05
CA THR A 39 -123.57 -96.32 16.87
C THR A 39 -123.36 -95.24 17.93
N GLN A 40 -124.01 -94.08 17.90
CA GLN A 40 -125.44 -93.96 18.13
C GLN A 40 -125.76 -92.46 18.02
N THR A 41 -126.69 -92.08 17.16
CA THR A 41 -127.41 -90.80 17.29
C THR A 41 -128.31 -90.92 18.52
N GLU A 42 -127.72 -90.81 19.71
CA GLU A 42 -128.44 -90.31 20.86
C GLU A 42 -128.27 -88.80 20.87
N GLN A 43 -129.35 -88.13 20.45
CA GLN A 43 -129.65 -86.80 20.94
C GLN A 43 -129.41 -86.83 22.47
N HIS A 44 -128.53 -85.96 22.98
CA HIS A 44 -128.14 -85.77 24.40
C HIS A 44 -126.73 -86.18 24.87
N SER A 45 -125.68 -86.12 24.04
CA SER A 45 -124.34 -85.84 24.59
C SER A 45 -124.03 -84.35 24.50
N LEU A 46 -124.14 -83.66 25.64
CA LEU A 46 -123.67 -82.28 25.83
C LEU A 46 -122.13 -82.18 25.89
N VAL A 47 -121.41 -83.24 25.52
CA VAL A 47 -119.94 -83.30 25.59
C VAL A 47 -119.34 -82.91 24.24
N VAL A 48 -118.52 -81.86 24.25
CA VAL A 48 -117.78 -81.37 23.09
C VAL A 48 -116.83 -82.46 22.59
N CYS A 49 -116.81 -82.75 21.28
CA CYS A 49 -115.86 -83.73 20.74
C CYS A 49 -114.43 -83.17 20.69
N GLU A 50 -113.42 -84.06 20.72
CA GLU A 50 -112.00 -83.70 20.74
C GLU A 50 -111.60 -82.77 19.58
N SER A 51 -112.12 -83.01 18.37
CA SER A 51 -111.85 -82.15 17.22
C SER A 51 -112.38 -80.72 17.39
N CYS A 52 -113.55 -80.55 18.02
CA CYS A 52 -114.10 -79.23 18.33
C CYS A 52 -113.28 -78.53 19.41
N HIS A 53 -112.81 -79.28 20.43
CA HIS A 53 -111.95 -78.73 21.47
C HIS A 53 -110.59 -78.25 20.94
N LEU A 54 -109.96 -79.03 20.05
CA LEU A 54 -108.71 -78.64 19.39
C LEU A 54 -108.91 -77.43 18.47
N ALA A 55 -110.00 -77.40 17.69
CA ALA A 55 -110.33 -76.26 16.85
C ALA A 55 -110.54 -74.99 17.70
N GLU A 56 -111.20 -75.10 18.86
CA GLU A 56 -111.40 -73.98 19.79
C GLU A 56 -110.06 -73.47 20.34
N GLY A 57 -109.19 -74.38 20.80
CA GLY A 57 -107.85 -74.04 21.25
C GLY A 57 -107.04 -73.31 20.18
N MET A 58 -107.06 -73.81 18.95
CA MET A 58 -106.35 -73.20 17.81
C MET A 58 -106.90 -71.80 17.47
N VAL A 59 -108.23 -71.65 17.38
CA VAL A 59 -108.86 -70.35 17.12
C VAL A 59 -108.50 -69.36 18.22
N LYS A 60 -108.57 -69.76 19.49
CA LYS A 60 -108.19 -68.92 20.63
C LYS A 60 -106.74 -68.47 20.54
N SER A 61 -105.80 -69.37 20.26
CA SER A 61 -104.39 -69.02 20.06
C SER A 61 -104.19 -68.06 18.89
N LEU A 62 -104.89 -68.26 17.77
CA LEU A 62 -104.82 -67.37 16.61
C LEU A 62 -105.36 -65.97 16.93
N VAL A 63 -106.48 -65.90 17.65
CA VAL A 63 -107.08 -64.65 18.13
C VAL A 63 -106.08 -63.87 19.00
N ASP A 64 -105.48 -64.53 20.00
CA ASP A 64 -104.52 -63.88 20.90
C ASP A 64 -103.27 -63.40 20.17
N VAL A 65 -102.78 -64.18 19.20
CA VAL A 65 -101.65 -63.78 18.34
C VAL A 65 -102.02 -62.57 17.48
N ILE A 66 -103.17 -62.61 16.80
CA ILE A 66 -103.63 -61.51 15.92
C ILE A 66 -103.83 -60.22 16.71
N GLU A 67 -104.46 -60.27 17.89
CA GLU A 67 -104.64 -59.09 18.72
C GLU A 67 -103.31 -58.53 19.22
N LYS A 68 -102.37 -59.40 19.61
CA LYS A 68 -101.01 -58.98 19.98
C LYS A 68 -100.33 -58.26 18.82
N TYR A 69 -100.36 -58.84 17.61
CA TYR A 69 -99.77 -58.21 16.42
C TYR A 69 -100.48 -56.90 16.06
N ALA A 70 -101.81 -56.90 16.00
CA ALA A 70 -102.60 -55.70 15.70
C ALA A 70 -102.28 -54.56 16.67
N LYS A 71 -102.18 -54.85 17.97
CA LYS A 71 -101.80 -53.88 19.00
C LYS A 71 -100.35 -53.41 18.83
N SER A 72 -99.40 -54.32 18.62
CA SER A 72 -97.98 -53.98 18.43
C SER A 72 -97.73 -53.11 17.20
N TYR A 73 -98.52 -53.26 16.14
CA TYR A 73 -98.37 -52.51 14.89
C TYR A 73 -99.41 -51.40 14.72
N ASN A 74 -100.25 -51.15 15.73
CA ASN A 74 -101.34 -50.17 15.71
C ASN A 74 -102.30 -50.33 14.52
N ILE A 75 -102.65 -51.58 14.20
CA ILE A 75 -103.57 -51.96 13.12
C ILE A 75 -104.94 -52.26 13.72
N SER A 76 -106.01 -51.83 13.05
CA SER A 76 -107.37 -52.15 13.46
C SER A 76 -107.64 -53.66 13.30
N SER A 77 -108.04 -54.33 14.38
CA SER A 77 -108.34 -55.76 14.39
C SER A 77 -109.84 -56.04 14.34
N HIS A 78 -110.26 -56.76 13.31
CA HIS A 78 -111.59 -57.32 13.17
C HIS A 78 -111.85 -58.37 14.25
N VAL A 79 -110.84 -59.13 14.66
CA VAL A 79 -110.91 -60.07 15.79
C VAL A 79 -111.26 -59.33 17.09
N GLY A 80 -110.58 -58.22 17.39
CA GLY A 80 -110.89 -57.40 18.57
C GLY A 80 -112.30 -56.78 18.54
N GLN A 81 -112.77 -56.34 17.37
CA GLN A 81 -114.14 -55.87 17.18
C GLN A 81 -115.16 -57.01 17.31
N MET A 82 -114.82 -58.19 16.80
CA MET A 82 -115.69 -59.35 16.83
C MET A 82 -115.87 -59.88 18.26
N ARG A 83 -114.82 -59.80 19.09
CA ARG A 83 -114.88 -60.11 20.53
C ARG A 83 -116.04 -59.37 21.23
N LEU A 84 -116.20 -58.08 20.93
CA LEU A 84 -117.28 -57.25 21.49
C LEU A 84 -118.66 -57.64 20.94
N LYS A 85 -118.75 -57.99 19.66
CA LYS A 85 -120.01 -58.40 19.02
C LYS A 85 -120.49 -59.77 19.52
N VAL A 86 -119.61 -60.78 19.53
CA VAL A 86 -119.95 -62.13 20.02
C VAL A 86 -120.39 -62.10 21.48
N LYS A 87 -119.75 -61.27 22.32
CA LYS A 87 -120.14 -61.12 23.74
C LYS A 87 -121.62 -60.76 23.92
N ASN A 88 -122.18 -59.98 23.01
CA ASN A 88 -123.57 -59.52 23.07
C ASN A 88 -124.57 -60.48 22.39
N GLU A 89 -124.09 -61.38 21.53
CA GLU A 89 -124.91 -62.29 20.72
C GLU A 89 -124.76 -63.77 21.11
N ILE A 90 -123.96 -64.07 22.15
CA ILE A 90 -123.55 -65.44 22.51
C ILE A 90 -124.74 -66.39 22.76
N PHE A 91 -125.86 -65.89 23.26
CA PHE A 91 -127.06 -66.68 23.54
C PHE A 91 -127.91 -67.01 22.31
N ARG A 92 -127.61 -66.39 21.16
CA ARG A 92 -128.37 -66.54 19.89
C ARG A 92 -127.59 -67.29 18.81
N MET A 93 -126.36 -67.68 19.09
CA MET A 93 -125.47 -68.32 18.12
C MET A 93 -125.19 -69.76 18.52
N THR A 94 -125.17 -70.66 17.54
CA THR A 94 -124.60 -72.00 17.76
C THR A 94 -123.07 -71.91 17.87
N GLN A 95 -122.43 -72.90 18.50
CA GLN A 95 -120.96 -72.97 18.58
C GLN A 95 -120.30 -72.86 17.19
N TRP A 96 -120.89 -73.50 16.17
CA TRP A 96 -120.43 -73.42 14.79
C TRP A 96 -120.56 -72.02 14.20
N ASN A 97 -121.65 -71.30 14.50
CA ASN A 97 -121.79 -69.92 14.06
C ASN A 97 -120.73 -69.02 14.71
N VAL A 98 -120.48 -69.17 16.02
CA VAL A 98 -119.45 -68.40 16.73
C VAL A 98 -118.08 -68.64 16.09
N MET A 99 -117.73 -69.91 15.85
CA MET A 99 -116.45 -70.30 15.27
C MET A 99 -116.26 -69.80 13.84
N ASN A 100 -117.29 -69.91 13.00
CA ASN A 100 -117.25 -69.39 11.63
C ASN A 100 -117.02 -67.87 11.61
N VAL A 101 -117.65 -67.13 12.52
CA VAL A 101 -117.48 -65.68 12.58
C VAL A 101 -116.10 -65.29 13.11
N TRP A 102 -115.54 -66.03 14.07
CA TRP A 102 -114.13 -65.85 14.48
C TRP A 102 -113.16 -66.14 13.33
N ILE A 103 -113.33 -67.25 12.61
CA ILE A 103 -112.49 -67.60 11.46
C ILE A 103 -112.59 -66.51 10.39
N THR A 104 -113.79 -65.99 10.12
CA THR A 104 -113.97 -64.88 9.16
C THR A 104 -113.26 -63.62 9.61
N ALA A 105 -113.30 -63.27 10.89
CA ALA A 105 -112.60 -62.11 11.44
C ALA A 105 -111.07 -62.29 11.39
N ILE A 106 -110.58 -63.50 11.70
CA ILE A 106 -109.17 -63.90 11.59
C ILE A 106 -108.68 -63.72 10.15
N LEU A 107 -109.41 -64.24 9.16
CA LEU A 107 -109.04 -64.13 7.76
C LEU A 107 -108.95 -62.66 7.31
N LYS A 108 -109.89 -61.80 7.74
CA LYS A 108 -109.86 -60.37 7.44
C LYS A 108 -108.63 -59.67 8.04
N ASP A 109 -108.24 -60.02 9.26
CA ASP A 109 -107.04 -59.47 9.89
C ASP A 109 -105.75 -59.97 9.21
N VAL A 110 -105.70 -61.25 8.82
CA VAL A 110 -104.60 -61.81 8.03
C VAL A 110 -104.45 -61.11 6.68
N ASP A 111 -105.56 -60.86 5.97
CA ASP A 111 -105.55 -60.09 4.72
C ASP A 111 -105.09 -58.65 4.94
N GLY A 112 -105.54 -58.01 6.03
CA GLY A 112 -105.09 -56.69 6.44
C GLY A 112 -103.58 -56.63 6.68
N PHE A 113 -103.03 -57.59 7.43
CA PHE A 113 -101.59 -57.70 7.65
C PHE A 113 -100.82 -57.93 6.34
N ASN A 114 -101.34 -58.75 5.43
CA ASN A 114 -100.73 -58.97 4.12
C ASN A 114 -100.67 -57.68 3.28
N GLN A 115 -101.71 -56.85 3.32
CA GLN A 115 -101.71 -55.54 2.64
C GLN A 115 -100.68 -54.58 3.25
N VAL A 116 -100.53 -54.56 4.57
CA VAL A 116 -99.50 -53.76 5.27
C VAL A 116 -98.11 -54.24 4.89
N LEU A 117 -97.87 -55.56 4.87
CA LEU A 117 -96.60 -56.15 4.44
C LEU A 117 -96.26 -55.79 2.99
N LYS A 118 -97.22 -55.89 2.05
CA LYS A 118 -97.02 -55.48 0.66
C LYS A 118 -96.69 -53.99 0.53
N SER A 119 -97.35 -53.13 1.30
CA SER A 119 -97.09 -51.69 1.33
C SER A 119 -95.70 -51.38 1.89
N CYS A 120 -95.30 -52.09 2.96
CA CYS A 120 -93.97 -51.98 3.56
C CYS A 120 -92.87 -52.44 2.58
N HIS A 121 -93.08 -53.56 1.90
CA HIS A 121 -92.16 -54.07 0.87
C HIS A 121 -91.96 -53.05 -0.27
N LYS A 122 -93.06 -52.49 -0.79
CA LYS A 122 -93.01 -51.47 -1.84
C LYS A 122 -92.30 -50.19 -1.38
N SER A 123 -92.52 -49.77 -0.13
CA SER A 123 -91.81 -48.64 0.47
C SER A 123 -90.31 -48.90 0.57
N ASN A 124 -89.92 -50.11 1.02
CA ASN A 124 -88.53 -50.52 1.11
C ASN A 124 -87.83 -50.57 -0.27
N GLU A 125 -88.50 -51.08 -1.30
CA GLU A 125 -87.98 -51.04 -2.68
C GLU A 125 -87.76 -49.60 -3.17
N ASN A 126 -88.69 -48.69 -2.87
CA ASN A 126 -88.54 -47.27 -3.22
C ASN A 126 -87.37 -46.62 -2.48
N LEU A 127 -87.18 -46.92 -1.20
CA LEU A 127 -86.03 -46.46 -0.41
C LEU A 127 -84.71 -47.00 -0.96
N GLN A 128 -84.66 -48.27 -1.37
CA GLN A 128 -83.48 -48.84 -2.01
C GLN A 128 -83.15 -48.16 -3.35
N LYS A 129 -84.17 -47.83 -4.16
CA LYS A 129 -83.98 -47.06 -5.41
C LYS A 129 -83.47 -45.66 -5.12
N LEU A 130 -84.04 -44.96 -4.14
CA LEU A 130 -83.57 -43.65 -3.69
C LEU A 130 -82.11 -43.72 -3.22
N LEU A 131 -81.76 -44.70 -2.39
CA LEU A 131 -80.39 -44.89 -1.91
C LEU A 131 -79.40 -45.08 -3.06
N LYS A 132 -79.73 -45.95 -4.02
CA LYS A 132 -78.91 -46.18 -5.21
C LYS A 132 -78.75 -44.92 -6.06
N ASN A 133 -79.82 -44.16 -6.25
CA ASN A 133 -79.77 -42.90 -6.99
C ASN A 133 -78.88 -41.88 -6.27
N THR A 134 -79.00 -41.72 -4.95
CA THR A 134 -78.17 -40.80 -4.17
C THR A 134 -76.69 -41.21 -4.16
N GLN A 135 -76.41 -42.52 -4.15
CA GLN A 135 -75.04 -43.04 -4.30
C GLN A 135 -74.48 -42.71 -5.68
N ALA A 136 -75.24 -42.93 -6.75
CA ALA A 136 -74.81 -42.62 -8.11
C ALA A 136 -74.57 -41.10 -8.32
N THR A 137 -75.41 -40.23 -7.74
CA THR A 137 -75.18 -38.78 -7.79
C THR A 137 -73.95 -38.37 -6.99
N SER A 138 -73.75 -38.94 -5.80
CA SER A 138 -72.57 -38.71 -4.95
C SER A 138 -71.27 -39.13 -5.66
N GLU A 139 -71.25 -40.30 -6.31
CA GLU A 139 -70.10 -40.78 -7.07
C GLU A 139 -69.78 -39.86 -8.25
N LYS A 140 -70.82 -39.38 -8.96
CA LYS A 140 -70.67 -38.42 -10.04
C LYS A 140 -70.10 -37.10 -9.53
N ASP A 141 -70.62 -36.55 -8.45
CA ASP A 141 -70.13 -35.31 -7.84
C ASP A 141 -68.69 -35.46 -7.33
N ASN A 142 -68.36 -36.60 -6.72
CA ASN A 142 -66.99 -36.91 -6.30
C ASN A 142 -66.03 -36.98 -7.48
N PHE A 143 -66.45 -37.58 -8.60
CA PHE A 143 -65.66 -37.61 -9.83
C PHE A 143 -65.44 -36.21 -10.41
N PHE A 144 -66.48 -35.38 -10.48
CA PHE A 144 -66.36 -33.99 -10.92
C PHE A 144 -65.44 -33.17 -10.01
N ASN A 145 -65.61 -33.28 -8.70
CA ASN A 145 -64.76 -32.61 -7.72
C ASN A 145 -63.31 -33.05 -7.82
N LYS A 146 -63.05 -34.36 -8.00
CA LYS A 146 -61.71 -34.89 -8.21
C LYS A 146 -61.05 -34.31 -9.44
N ASN A 147 -61.75 -34.27 -10.58
CA ASN A 147 -61.23 -33.67 -11.80
C ASN A 147 -60.96 -32.17 -11.64
N ARG A 148 -61.84 -31.45 -10.92
CA ARG A 148 -61.65 -30.02 -10.64
C ARG A 148 -60.44 -29.77 -9.73
N ILE A 149 -60.22 -30.62 -8.72
CA ILE A 149 -59.03 -30.57 -7.86
C ILE A 149 -57.77 -30.78 -8.69
N THR A 150 -57.72 -31.82 -9.53
CA THR A 150 -56.55 -32.09 -10.39
C THR A 150 -56.28 -30.94 -11.37
N ALA A 151 -57.32 -30.31 -11.92
CA ALA A 151 -57.15 -29.14 -12.78
C ALA A 151 -56.58 -27.93 -12.02
N LEU A 152 -57.04 -27.68 -10.80
CA LEU A 152 -56.53 -26.61 -9.94
C LEU A 152 -55.09 -26.87 -9.50
N GLU A 153 -54.74 -28.12 -9.16
CA GLU A 153 -53.37 -28.52 -8.82
C GLU A 153 -52.40 -28.25 -9.98
N ASN A 154 -52.80 -28.59 -11.21
CA ASN A 154 -52.01 -28.30 -12.41
C ASN A 154 -51.84 -26.79 -12.64
N ASN A 155 -52.91 -26.00 -12.47
CA ASN A 155 -52.84 -24.54 -12.60
C ASN A 155 -51.92 -23.91 -11.53
N ILE A 156 -52.00 -24.38 -10.28
CA ILE A 156 -51.11 -23.93 -9.20
C ILE A 156 -49.66 -24.28 -9.54
N MET A 157 -49.40 -25.49 -10.06
CA MET A 157 -48.06 -25.89 -10.46
C MET A 157 -47.51 -25.01 -11.60
N GLN A 158 -48.32 -24.70 -12.61
CA GLN A 158 -47.94 -23.80 -13.69
C GLN A 158 -47.65 -22.38 -13.20
N LEU A 159 -48.54 -21.81 -12.38
CA LEU A 159 -48.35 -20.47 -11.80
C LEU A 159 -47.10 -20.39 -10.93
N LYS A 160 -46.82 -21.43 -10.14
CA LYS A 160 -45.60 -21.50 -9.32
C LYS A 160 -44.35 -21.56 -10.19
N LYS A 161 -44.40 -22.29 -11.31
CA LYS A 161 -43.29 -22.36 -12.26
C LYS A 161 -43.03 -20.99 -12.91
N THR A 162 -44.06 -20.34 -13.43
CA THR A 162 -43.91 -19.02 -14.08
C THR A 162 -43.40 -17.97 -13.10
N TYR A 163 -43.91 -17.95 -11.87
CA TYR A 163 -43.44 -17.02 -10.83
C TYR A 163 -41.96 -17.20 -10.52
N LEU A 164 -41.50 -18.44 -10.35
CA LEU A 164 -40.09 -18.75 -10.10
C LEU A 164 -39.19 -18.39 -11.29
N ASP A 165 -39.66 -18.63 -12.51
CA ASP A 165 -38.93 -18.26 -13.72
C ASP A 165 -38.82 -16.73 -13.85
N ASP A 166 -39.88 -15.97 -13.56
CA ASP A 166 -39.87 -14.51 -13.58
C ASP A 166 -38.97 -13.91 -12.49
N GLU A 167 -39.01 -14.45 -11.28
CA GLU A 167 -38.12 -14.04 -10.17
C GLU A 167 -36.66 -14.31 -10.52
N LYS A 168 -36.36 -15.51 -11.04
CA LYS A 168 -35.01 -15.87 -11.50
C LYS A 168 -34.53 -14.95 -12.61
N ASN A 169 -35.37 -14.65 -13.60
CA ASN A 169 -35.01 -13.75 -14.70
C ASN A 169 -34.76 -12.32 -14.21
N THR A 170 -35.58 -11.84 -13.26
CA THR A 170 -35.41 -10.51 -12.64
C THR A 170 -34.09 -10.42 -11.87
N LEU A 171 -33.75 -11.45 -11.08
CA LEU A 171 -32.48 -11.51 -10.36
C LEU A 171 -31.28 -11.59 -11.32
N LEU A 172 -31.39 -12.39 -12.37
CA LEU A 172 -30.35 -12.52 -13.40
C LEU A 172 -30.13 -11.19 -14.13
N GLN A 173 -31.20 -10.45 -14.43
CA GLN A 173 -31.12 -9.14 -15.06
C GLN A 173 -30.41 -8.14 -14.15
N LYS A 174 -30.80 -8.05 -12.87
CA LYS A 174 -30.14 -7.17 -11.89
C LYS A 174 -28.65 -7.49 -11.74
N TYR A 175 -28.31 -8.78 -11.64
CA TYR A 175 -26.92 -9.23 -11.57
C TYR A 175 -26.13 -8.81 -12.81
N ASN A 176 -26.69 -8.98 -14.01
CA ASN A 176 -26.05 -8.58 -15.27
C ASN A 176 -25.92 -7.05 -15.43
N GLU A 177 -26.84 -6.27 -14.87
CA GLU A 177 -26.73 -4.80 -14.80
C GLU A 177 -25.59 -4.40 -13.87
N THR A 178 -25.54 -4.92 -12.65
CA THR A 178 -24.44 -4.67 -11.71
C THR A 178 -23.08 -5.07 -12.29
N LEU A 179 -22.99 -6.24 -12.93
CA LEU A 179 -21.76 -6.71 -13.56
C LEU A 179 -21.30 -5.80 -14.72
N ARG A 180 -22.25 -5.22 -15.47
CA ARG A 180 -21.95 -4.24 -16.53
C ARG A 180 -21.42 -2.94 -15.95
N ASP A 181 -22.02 -2.45 -14.88
CA ASP A 181 -21.61 -1.21 -14.21
C ASP A 181 -20.22 -1.36 -13.55
N GLU A 182 -19.97 -2.50 -12.90
CA GLU A 182 -18.66 -2.86 -12.33
C GLU A 182 -17.59 -2.94 -13.43
N LYS A 183 -17.88 -3.61 -14.56
CA LYS A 183 -16.97 -3.70 -15.70
C LYS A 183 -16.69 -2.34 -16.32
N SER A 184 -17.72 -1.50 -16.48
CA SER A 184 -17.59 -0.13 -16.99
C SER A 184 -16.69 0.73 -16.08
N THR A 185 -16.92 0.65 -14.77
CA THR A 185 -16.13 1.35 -13.75
C THR A 185 -14.67 0.87 -13.74
N ALA A 186 -14.44 -0.44 -13.84
CA ALA A 186 -13.10 -1.01 -13.89
C ALA A 186 -12.34 -0.57 -15.17
N LEU A 187 -13.01 -0.53 -16.32
CA LEU A 187 -12.44 -0.03 -17.56
C LEU A 187 -12.08 1.45 -17.49
N ALA A 188 -12.94 2.29 -16.88
CA ALA A 188 -12.66 3.70 -16.67
C ALA A 188 -11.43 3.91 -15.77
N LYS A 189 -11.32 3.16 -14.66
CA LYS A 189 -10.14 3.16 -13.78
C LYS A 189 -8.89 2.72 -14.52
N LEU A 190 -8.96 1.64 -15.30
CA LEU A 190 -7.83 1.13 -16.07
C LEU A 190 -7.33 2.19 -17.07
N LYS A 191 -8.24 2.89 -17.75
CA LYS A 191 -7.89 3.97 -18.68
C LYS A 191 -7.16 5.11 -17.97
N LEU A 192 -7.67 5.58 -16.83
CA LEU A 192 -7.01 6.62 -16.03
C LEU A 192 -5.60 6.19 -15.58
N THR A 193 -5.45 4.96 -15.07
CA THR A 193 -4.14 4.45 -14.67
C THR A 193 -3.17 4.32 -15.85
N SER A 194 -3.67 3.99 -17.05
CA SER A 194 -2.85 3.95 -18.26
C SER A 194 -2.35 5.35 -18.63
N GLU A 195 -3.21 6.36 -18.58
CA GLU A 195 -2.85 7.75 -18.85
C GLU A 195 -1.82 8.29 -17.83
N GLU A 196 -1.95 7.92 -16.55
CA GLU A 196 -0.97 8.25 -15.50
C GLU A 196 0.39 7.58 -15.75
N VAL A 197 0.41 6.31 -16.17
CA VAL A 197 1.64 5.59 -16.51
C VAL A 197 2.33 6.24 -17.70
N ASP A 198 1.58 6.63 -18.74
CA ASP A 198 2.14 7.30 -19.90
C ASP A 198 2.70 8.70 -19.54
N ALA A 199 1.99 9.46 -18.70
CA ALA A 199 2.49 10.73 -18.15
C ALA A 199 3.80 10.54 -17.38
N LYS A 200 3.89 9.54 -16.49
CA LYS A 200 5.11 9.25 -15.73
C LYS A 200 6.25 8.74 -16.62
N LYS A 201 5.95 7.98 -17.66
CA LYS A 201 6.93 7.55 -18.66
C LYS A 201 7.52 8.74 -19.42
N ASN A 202 6.69 9.72 -19.77
CA ASN A 202 7.12 10.98 -20.40
C ASN A 202 7.97 11.83 -19.44
N GLU A 203 7.55 11.97 -18.18
CA GLU A 203 8.37 12.64 -17.15
C GLU A 203 9.75 11.98 -17.02
N ALA A 204 9.81 10.64 -16.93
CA ALA A 204 11.07 9.90 -16.84
C ALA A 204 11.95 10.09 -18.09
N ALA A 205 11.37 10.14 -19.29
CA ALA A 205 12.10 10.42 -20.52
C ALA A 205 12.71 11.84 -20.50
N ASN A 206 11.93 12.84 -20.07
CA ASN A 206 12.41 14.22 -19.92
C ASN A 206 13.56 14.33 -18.90
N TRP A 207 13.45 13.63 -17.77
CA TRP A 207 14.53 13.59 -16.77
C TRP A 207 15.80 12.95 -17.31
N ARG A 208 15.70 11.86 -18.08
CA ARG A 208 16.86 11.24 -18.74
C ARG A 208 17.53 12.19 -19.74
N GLU A 209 16.75 12.92 -20.53
CA GLU A 209 17.29 13.89 -21.48
C GLU A 209 18.04 15.03 -20.77
N ARG A 210 17.46 15.59 -19.69
CA ARG A 210 18.11 16.61 -18.87
C ARG A 210 19.42 16.11 -18.29
N TRP A 211 19.40 14.91 -17.69
CA TRP A 211 20.60 14.31 -17.11
C TRP A 211 21.69 14.06 -18.15
N ALA A 212 21.32 13.63 -19.37
CA ALA A 212 22.27 13.48 -20.47
C ALA A 212 22.87 14.81 -20.94
N LYS A 213 22.11 15.92 -20.88
CA LYS A 213 22.63 17.27 -21.17
C LYS A 213 23.60 17.73 -20.07
N ASP A 214 23.24 17.53 -18.81
CA ASP A 214 24.09 17.91 -17.67
C ASP A 214 25.40 17.12 -17.66
N GLU A 215 25.37 15.82 -17.98
CA GLU A 215 26.61 15.02 -18.06
C GLU A 215 27.51 15.50 -19.22
N LYS A 216 26.94 15.90 -20.37
CA LYS A 216 27.72 16.52 -21.45
C LYS A 216 28.35 17.85 -21.03
N VAL A 217 27.62 18.71 -20.33
CA VAL A 217 28.15 19.99 -19.81
C VAL A 217 29.28 19.73 -18.83
N LYS A 218 29.12 18.75 -17.94
CA LYS A 218 30.14 18.35 -16.97
C LYS A 218 31.41 17.83 -17.64
N GLU A 219 31.31 17.03 -18.70
CA GLU A 219 32.49 16.58 -19.46
C GLU A 219 33.20 17.75 -20.15
N VAL A 220 32.46 18.69 -20.76
CA VAL A 220 33.06 19.91 -21.34
C VAL A 220 33.76 20.75 -20.27
N LEU A 221 33.15 20.93 -19.10
CA LEU A 221 33.77 21.67 -17.99
C LEU A 221 35.03 20.98 -17.46
N LYS A 222 35.04 19.65 -17.37
CA LYS A 222 36.23 18.89 -17.01
C LYS A 222 37.35 19.11 -18.03
N GLU A 223 37.04 19.03 -19.32
CA GLU A 223 38.02 19.24 -20.39
C GLU A 223 38.59 20.67 -20.33
N GLN A 224 37.74 21.68 -20.18
CA GLN A 224 38.17 23.08 -19.99
C GLN A 224 39.05 23.25 -18.75
N LEU A 225 38.69 22.63 -17.63
CA LEU A 225 39.48 22.69 -16.41
C LEU A 225 40.86 22.06 -16.61
N THR A 226 40.94 20.91 -17.28
CA THR A 226 42.22 20.27 -17.62
C THR A 226 43.07 21.10 -18.59
N GLN A 227 42.44 21.78 -19.55
CA GLN A 227 43.14 22.67 -20.47
C GLN A 227 43.71 23.89 -19.73
N ASN A 228 42.93 24.50 -18.84
CA ASN A 228 43.35 25.65 -18.05
C ASN A 228 44.47 25.29 -17.07
N THR A 229 44.38 24.14 -16.38
CA THR A 229 45.48 23.69 -15.50
C THR A 229 46.75 23.43 -16.30
N ASN A 230 46.68 22.82 -17.48
CA ASN A 230 47.84 22.63 -18.34
C ASN A 230 48.45 23.96 -18.83
N GLN A 231 47.63 24.97 -19.14
CA GLN A 231 48.13 26.30 -19.51
C GLN A 231 48.80 27.00 -18.34
N LEU A 232 48.20 26.96 -17.15
CA LEU A 232 48.78 27.52 -15.93
C LEU A 232 50.10 26.85 -15.58
N GLU A 233 50.21 25.53 -15.72
CA GLU A 233 51.45 24.80 -15.45
C GLU A 233 52.55 25.15 -16.45
N LYS A 234 52.21 25.34 -17.74
CA LYS A 234 53.17 25.85 -18.75
C LYS A 234 53.67 27.25 -18.39
N LEU A 235 52.76 28.17 -18.09
CA LEU A 235 53.13 29.54 -17.69
C LEU A 235 53.97 29.56 -16.42
N ARG A 236 53.62 28.71 -15.44
CA ARG A 236 54.39 28.52 -14.22
C ARG A 236 55.81 28.04 -14.52
N SER A 237 55.95 27.00 -15.34
CA SER A 237 57.25 26.47 -15.77
C SER A 237 58.07 27.54 -16.50
N GLU A 238 57.47 28.30 -17.41
CA GLU A 238 58.14 29.43 -18.09
C GLU A 238 58.60 30.52 -17.13
N LEU A 239 57.78 30.87 -16.14
CA LEU A 239 58.14 31.84 -15.11
C LEU A 239 59.26 31.31 -14.21
N GLU A 240 59.22 30.04 -13.81
CA GLU A 240 60.29 29.39 -13.04
C GLU A 240 61.63 29.40 -13.82
N CYS A 241 61.60 29.12 -15.12
CA CYS A 241 62.78 29.25 -16.01
C CYS A 241 63.28 30.71 -16.11
N LYS A 242 62.39 31.70 -16.20
CA LYS A 242 62.78 33.12 -16.21
C LYS A 242 63.39 33.57 -14.88
N VAL A 243 62.81 33.14 -13.76
CA VAL A 243 63.31 33.47 -12.41
C VAL A 243 64.69 32.87 -12.20
N THR A 244 64.91 31.61 -12.60
CA THR A 244 66.23 30.97 -12.50
C THR A 244 67.27 31.68 -13.38
N ALA A 245 66.94 32.00 -14.64
CA ALA A 245 67.84 32.76 -15.51
C ALA A 245 68.13 34.18 -14.98
N LEU A 246 67.17 34.85 -14.36
CA LEU A 246 67.39 36.17 -13.73
C LEU A 246 68.28 36.05 -12.49
N ARG A 247 68.12 35.03 -11.67
CA ARG A 247 69.00 34.76 -10.52
C ARG A 247 70.45 34.49 -10.96
N GLU A 248 70.64 33.73 -12.04
CA GLU A 248 71.98 33.50 -12.61
C GLU A 248 72.62 34.81 -13.09
N LYS A 249 71.85 35.68 -13.75
CA LYS A 249 72.33 37.02 -14.14
C LYS A 249 72.65 37.90 -12.93
N GLU A 250 71.82 37.87 -11.89
CA GLU A 250 72.05 38.62 -10.65
C GLU A 250 73.35 38.16 -9.97
N ILE A 251 73.57 36.85 -9.85
CA ILE A 251 74.83 36.28 -9.34
C ILE A 251 76.02 36.80 -10.15
N LYS A 252 75.93 36.74 -11.48
CA LYS A 252 77.01 37.22 -12.36
C LYS A 252 77.28 38.72 -12.21
N ILE A 253 76.25 39.55 -12.09
CA ILE A 253 76.39 40.99 -11.84
C ILE A 253 77.06 41.23 -10.48
N VAL A 254 76.72 40.46 -9.45
CA VAL A 254 77.37 40.56 -8.13
C VAL A 254 78.84 40.17 -8.22
N GLU A 255 79.19 39.10 -8.95
CA GLU A 255 80.57 38.69 -9.20
C GLU A 255 81.36 39.77 -9.96
N ASP A 256 80.81 40.29 -11.05
CA ASP A 256 81.42 41.36 -11.86
C ASP A 256 81.62 42.64 -11.02
N ASN A 257 80.61 43.04 -10.23
CA ASN A 257 80.71 44.18 -9.32
C ASN A 257 81.79 43.98 -8.24
N ASN A 258 81.94 42.76 -7.72
CA ASN A 258 82.99 42.44 -6.76
C ASN A 258 84.38 42.53 -7.41
N MET A 259 84.54 42.03 -8.65
CA MET A 259 85.80 42.17 -9.40
C MET A 259 86.15 43.63 -9.65
N LEU A 260 85.21 44.42 -10.20
CA LEU A 260 85.40 45.85 -10.44
C LEU A 260 85.70 46.63 -9.15
N SER A 261 85.04 46.30 -8.05
CA SER A 261 85.32 46.89 -6.74
C SER A 261 86.75 46.60 -6.27
N ASN A 262 87.25 45.39 -6.49
CA ASN A 262 88.63 45.02 -6.17
C ASN A 262 89.65 45.72 -7.08
N GLU A 263 89.36 45.84 -8.39
CA GLU A 263 90.18 46.61 -9.33
C GLU A 263 90.24 48.09 -8.95
N LEU A 264 89.10 48.71 -8.62
CA LEU A 264 89.04 50.10 -8.14
C LEU A 264 89.84 50.29 -6.86
N LYS A 265 89.77 49.35 -5.89
CA LYS A 265 90.62 49.39 -4.69
C LYS A 265 92.11 49.32 -5.04
N HIS A 266 92.48 48.47 -5.99
CA HIS A 266 93.87 48.33 -6.45
C HIS A 266 94.38 49.59 -7.17
N LEU A 267 93.58 50.13 -8.09
CA LEU A 267 93.87 51.38 -8.79
C LEU A 267 93.98 52.55 -7.82
N ASN A 268 93.06 52.67 -6.86
CA ASN A 268 93.11 53.72 -5.83
C ASN A 268 94.38 53.61 -4.98
N LYS A 269 94.77 52.39 -4.57
CA LYS A 269 96.04 52.16 -3.86
C LYS A 269 97.26 52.57 -4.70
N THR A 270 97.22 52.32 -6.00
CA THR A 270 98.30 52.70 -6.94
C THR A 270 98.35 54.21 -7.15
N LEU A 271 97.19 54.86 -7.28
CA LEU A 271 97.08 56.31 -7.36
C LEU A 271 97.66 56.97 -6.10
N LEU A 272 97.30 56.48 -4.91
CA LEU A 272 97.82 56.99 -3.65
C LEU A 272 99.35 56.87 -3.55
N LYS A 273 99.91 55.75 -4.05
CA LYS A 273 101.37 55.58 -4.14
C LYS A 273 102.01 56.60 -5.09
N LYS A 274 101.41 56.83 -6.26
CA LYS A 274 101.89 57.83 -7.21
C LYS A 274 101.84 59.24 -6.63
N GLN A 275 100.75 59.60 -5.93
CA GLN A 275 100.62 60.88 -5.24
C GLN A 275 101.73 61.07 -4.19
N ARG A 276 102.03 60.05 -3.38
CA ARG A 276 103.17 60.12 -2.43
C ARG A 276 104.50 60.32 -3.13
N ILE A 277 104.75 59.59 -4.21
CA ILE A 277 105.99 59.75 -4.99
C ILE A 277 106.07 61.16 -5.59
N GLU A 278 104.96 61.69 -6.09
CA GLU A 278 104.87 63.05 -6.62
C GLU A 278 105.12 64.11 -5.53
N GLU A 279 104.56 63.93 -4.32
CA GLU A 279 104.84 64.76 -3.15
C GLU A 279 106.33 64.73 -2.77
N GLU A 280 106.94 63.54 -2.69
CA GLU A 280 108.38 63.36 -2.43
C GLU A 280 109.24 63.99 -3.54
N LEU A 281 108.83 63.88 -4.80
CA LEU A 281 109.53 64.48 -5.93
C LEU A 281 109.44 65.99 -5.86
N ASN A 282 108.25 66.54 -5.59
CA ASN A 282 108.02 67.96 -5.43
C ASN A 282 108.83 68.52 -4.25
N GLU A 283 108.94 67.77 -3.15
CA GLU A 283 109.80 68.14 -2.02
C GLU A 283 111.27 68.18 -2.43
N LYS A 284 111.78 67.16 -3.13
CA LYS A 284 113.14 67.16 -3.69
C LYS A 284 113.37 68.30 -4.68
N VAL A 285 112.39 68.61 -5.53
CA VAL A 285 112.46 69.74 -6.47
C VAL A 285 112.54 71.05 -5.70
N ARG A 286 111.73 71.24 -4.65
CA ARG A 286 111.83 72.41 -3.76
C ARG A 286 113.20 72.51 -3.10
N ASP A 287 113.72 71.41 -2.55
CA ASP A 287 115.06 71.36 -1.95
C ASP A 287 116.16 71.71 -2.96
N LEU A 288 116.06 71.18 -4.18
CA LEU A 288 117.01 71.50 -5.25
C LEU A 288 116.90 72.95 -5.68
N GLN A 289 115.68 73.48 -5.85
CA GLN A 289 115.45 74.89 -6.15
C GLN A 289 116.03 75.79 -5.06
N GLN A 290 115.86 75.44 -3.79
CA GLN A 290 116.44 76.17 -2.67
C GLN A 290 117.97 76.13 -2.70
N LYS A 291 118.57 74.95 -2.90
CA LYS A 291 120.04 74.83 -3.06
C LYS A 291 120.56 75.64 -4.24
N LEU A 292 119.83 75.68 -5.34
CA LEU A 292 120.20 76.43 -6.54
C LEU A 292 120.13 77.94 -6.27
N LYS A 293 119.12 78.38 -5.52
CA LYS A 293 119.01 79.75 -5.01
C LYS A 293 120.17 80.08 -4.06
N ASP A 294 120.46 79.24 -3.08
CA ASP A 294 121.57 79.42 -2.13
C ASP A 294 122.93 79.47 -2.85
N MET A 295 123.12 78.61 -3.88
CA MET A 295 124.32 78.66 -4.73
C MET A 295 124.38 79.93 -5.58
N GLY A 296 123.27 80.39 -6.13
CA GLY A 296 123.19 81.66 -6.87
C GLY A 296 123.47 82.87 -5.97
N GLU A 297 122.96 82.87 -4.74
CA GLU A 297 123.26 83.90 -3.72
C GLU A 297 124.74 83.85 -3.31
N ARG A 298 125.31 82.65 -3.16
CA ARG A 298 126.74 82.46 -2.91
C ARG A 298 127.61 82.95 -4.07
N GLU A 299 127.23 82.64 -5.30
CA GLU A 299 127.92 83.11 -6.51
C GLU A 299 127.85 84.64 -6.62
N ALA A 300 126.68 85.23 -6.39
CA ALA A 300 126.50 86.68 -6.35
C ALA A 300 127.36 87.33 -5.25
N MET A 301 127.46 86.72 -4.06
CA MET A 301 128.30 87.18 -2.97
C MET A 301 129.80 87.12 -3.34
N LEU A 302 130.24 86.06 -4.02
CA LEU A 302 131.62 85.92 -4.50
C LEU A 302 131.97 86.93 -5.60
N LEU A 303 131.00 87.30 -6.45
CA LEU A 303 131.19 88.35 -7.47
C LEU A 303 131.24 89.76 -6.86
N GLN A 304 130.48 90.02 -5.80
CA GLN A 304 130.41 91.34 -5.16
C GLN A 304 131.60 91.62 -4.22
N TYR A 305 132.27 90.57 -3.75
CA TYR A 305 133.46 90.64 -2.89
C TYR A 305 134.57 89.71 -3.41
N PRO A 306 135.28 90.09 -4.47
CA PRO A 306 136.34 89.25 -5.06
C PRO A 306 137.51 88.97 -4.09
N ASP A 307 137.66 89.76 -3.02
CA ASP A 307 138.65 89.55 -1.96
C ASP A 307 138.27 88.44 -0.96
N LEU A 308 137.01 87.97 -0.98
CA LEU A 308 136.54 86.77 -0.24
C LEU A 308 136.76 85.48 -1.02
N ASN A 309 137.38 85.56 -2.21
CA ASN A 309 137.82 84.41 -2.98
C ASN A 309 139.05 83.78 -2.29
N GLY A 310 138.78 82.99 -1.25
CA GLY A 310 139.78 82.38 -0.40
C GLY A 310 140.66 81.41 -1.16
N ASN A 311 141.84 81.87 -1.60
CA ASN A 311 143.07 81.06 -1.71
C ASN A 311 144.30 81.90 -2.11
N LEU A 312 144.66 82.92 -1.31
CA LEU A 312 145.93 83.63 -1.55
C LEU A 312 146.98 83.53 -0.44
N LEU A 313 146.68 82.98 0.74
CA LEU A 313 147.71 82.82 1.79
C LEU A 313 147.44 81.63 2.75
N THR A 314 147.19 80.43 2.22
CA THR A 314 147.38 79.19 2.99
C THR A 314 148.82 78.69 2.76
N PRO A 315 149.67 78.62 3.80
CA PRO A 315 150.99 78.01 3.67
C PRO A 315 150.80 76.50 3.47
N THR A 316 151.18 75.98 2.31
CA THR A 316 151.41 74.53 2.11
C THR A 316 152.58 74.11 3.00
N CYS A 317 152.30 73.51 4.16
CA CYS A 317 153.31 72.83 4.97
C CYS A 317 153.95 71.71 4.13
N LYS A 318 155.25 71.82 3.88
CA LYS A 318 156.02 70.78 3.16
C LYS A 318 156.69 69.77 4.10
N GLY A 319 156.49 69.91 5.42
CA GLY A 319 156.89 68.91 6.42
C GLY A 319 158.32 69.05 6.93
N ASP A 320 159.05 70.13 6.59
CA ASP A 320 160.32 70.49 7.22
C ASP A 320 160.12 71.69 8.17
N PRO A 321 160.12 71.47 9.50
CA PRO A 321 159.83 72.50 10.50
C PRO A 321 160.75 73.73 10.43
N MET A 322 162.00 73.56 10.00
CA MET A 322 162.95 74.67 9.96
C MET A 322 162.70 75.59 8.77
N GLU A 323 162.34 75.05 7.61
CA GLU A 323 161.93 75.84 6.45
C GLU A 323 160.55 76.50 6.65
N ASP A 324 159.59 75.76 7.22
CA ASP A 324 158.24 76.26 7.48
C ASP A 324 158.26 77.42 8.49
N MET A 325 159.11 77.34 9.52
CA MET A 325 159.26 78.42 10.51
C MET A 325 159.99 79.64 9.93
N LYS A 326 160.92 79.45 8.99
CA LYS A 326 161.58 80.54 8.24
C LYS A 326 160.59 81.23 7.28
N GLY A 327 159.71 80.45 6.66
CA GLY A 327 158.60 80.91 5.85
C GLY A 327 157.59 81.72 6.66
N GLN A 328 157.19 81.22 7.83
CA GLN A 328 156.36 81.96 8.79
C GLN A 328 157.05 83.24 9.27
N LEU A 329 158.36 83.22 9.53
CA LEU A 329 159.08 84.42 9.95
C LEU A 329 159.10 85.50 8.87
N LYS A 330 159.28 85.12 7.60
CA LYS A 330 159.19 86.03 6.44
C LYS A 330 157.77 86.55 6.25
N ALA A 331 156.76 85.69 6.33
CA ALA A 331 155.35 86.07 6.23
C ALA A 331 154.95 87.02 7.36
N ASN A 332 155.39 86.76 8.59
CA ASN A 332 155.16 87.64 9.74
C ASN A 332 155.90 88.97 9.59
N LYS A 333 157.13 89.00 9.04
CA LYS A 333 157.82 90.26 8.72
C LYS A 333 157.04 91.11 7.72
N VAL A 334 156.50 90.49 6.66
CA VAL A 334 155.68 91.20 5.65
C VAL A 334 154.34 91.66 6.26
N ARG A 335 153.69 90.81 7.06
CA ARG A 335 152.43 91.13 7.75
C ARG A 335 152.60 92.29 8.73
N ILE A 336 153.69 92.31 9.50
CA ILE A 336 154.02 93.42 10.40
C ILE A 336 154.25 94.70 9.59
N LYS A 337 154.94 94.64 8.45
CA LYS A 337 155.19 95.82 7.61
C LYS A 337 153.89 96.40 7.02
N LEU A 338 153.01 95.55 6.49
CA LEU A 338 151.68 95.94 5.99
C LEU A 338 150.77 96.49 7.08
N LEU A 339 150.73 95.84 8.25
CA LEU A 339 149.98 96.34 9.40
C LEU A 339 150.53 97.68 9.91
N SER A 340 151.84 97.87 9.84
CA SER A 340 152.48 99.16 10.18
C SER A 340 152.10 100.25 9.18
N GLU A 341 152.08 99.95 7.87
CA GLU A 341 151.64 100.89 6.84
C GLU A 341 150.14 101.21 6.93
N HIS A 342 149.30 100.22 7.28
CA HIS A 342 147.86 100.42 7.50
C HIS A 342 147.60 101.25 8.75
N ASN A 343 148.33 100.98 9.85
CA ASN A 343 148.25 101.82 11.04
C ASN A 343 148.73 103.25 10.76
N LEU A 344 149.79 103.44 9.97
CA LEU A 344 150.25 104.77 9.57
C LEU A 344 149.21 105.49 8.68
N LYS A 345 148.55 104.77 7.76
CA LYS A 345 147.43 105.31 6.96
C LYS A 345 146.25 105.68 7.84
N LEU A 346 145.83 104.80 8.76
CA LEU A 346 144.74 105.06 9.71
C LEU A 346 145.05 106.25 10.62
N GLN A 347 146.30 106.39 11.07
CA GLN A 347 146.76 107.52 11.86
C GLN A 347 146.71 108.83 11.06
N LYS A 348 147.13 108.83 9.79
CA LYS A 348 146.97 109.98 8.87
C LYS A 348 145.50 110.30 8.58
N THR A 349 144.63 109.31 8.48
CA THR A 349 143.18 109.53 8.28
C THR A 349 142.53 110.06 9.56
N LEU A 350 142.94 109.60 10.74
CA LEU A 350 142.51 110.12 12.04
C LEU A 350 143.00 111.55 12.29
N GLU A 351 144.21 111.91 11.86
CA GLU A 351 144.72 113.29 11.88
C GLU A 351 143.96 114.20 10.90
N LYS A 352 143.60 113.70 9.72
CA LYS A 352 142.70 114.39 8.79
C LYS A 352 141.29 114.57 9.38
N MET A 353 140.76 113.59 10.10
CA MET A 353 139.46 113.73 10.77
C MET A 353 139.52 114.66 12.00
N LYS A 354 140.64 114.71 12.74
CA LYS A 354 140.83 115.68 13.84
C LYS A 354 140.99 117.12 13.34
N SER A 355 141.61 117.34 12.18
CA SER A 355 141.72 118.67 11.56
C SER A 355 140.42 119.16 10.90
N PHE A 356 139.47 118.26 10.60
CA PHE A 356 138.11 118.63 10.18
C PHE A 356 137.14 118.90 11.35
N ASN A 357 137.51 118.60 12.60
CA ASN A 357 136.69 118.83 13.80
C ASN A 357 137.02 120.15 14.55
N LEU A 358 137.69 121.09 13.89
CA LEU A 358 137.99 122.45 14.39
C LEU A 358 137.34 123.56 13.53
N ILE A 359 136.44 123.22 12.60
CA ILE A 359 135.66 124.18 11.82
C ILE A 359 134.18 123.74 11.85
N LYS A 360 133.36 124.52 12.57
CA LYS A 360 131.92 124.42 12.89
C LYS A 360 131.61 123.88 14.31
N HIS A 361 131.22 124.64 15.34
CA HIS A 361 130.78 126.05 15.54
C HIS A 361 130.63 126.97 14.33
#